data_AF-A0A6A5URX0-F1
#
_entry.id   AF-A0A6A5URX0-F1
#
_cell.length_a   1.000
_cell.length_b   1.000
_cell.length_c   1.000
_cell.angle_alpha   90.00
_cell.angle_beta   90.00
_cell.angle_gamma   90.00
#
_symmetry.space_group_name_H-M   'P 1'
#
loop_
_entity.id
_entity.type
_entity.pdbx_description
1 polymer ?
#
loop_
_entity_poly.entity_id
_entity_poly.type
_entity_poly.pdbx_seq_one_letter_code
_entity_poly.pdbx_strand_id
1 'polypeptide(L)'
;PAPSQDDSDDIIILKSTSATRKQRTVDPNDPADAHLILLAVKASSDIYDSDAEDLPGDCSKQLTSKPELFRNVRWGPAATDMSNEADFPTEPEFSQFVPGRWERLAEGSVRDQKHKLLIKMTSKDGRKLIFKNPPPKDWTDQKALTCLNKRISQQIRRNTDVRFREEVEPYLREERVWINEHLVSGKPGNGWKAFVAEFNVAFAGKVLEGAAAPRPLRTHSSLTKEIERFGKDFYSKGLVPVTKGAK
;
A
#
# COMPACT_ATOMS: atom_id res chain seq x y z
N PRO A 1 37.74 -20.54 -15.61
CA PRO A 1 36.70 -19.75 -16.31
C PRO A 1 35.34 -19.90 -15.61
N ALA A 2 35.04 -18.93 -14.76
CA ALA A 2 33.71 -18.58 -14.23
C ALA A 2 33.83 -17.13 -13.72
N PRO A 3 32.77 -16.30 -13.71
CA PRO A 3 31.36 -16.70 -13.71
C PRO A 3 30.51 -16.01 -14.80
N SER A 4 29.47 -16.70 -15.27
CA SER A 4 28.27 -16.04 -15.83
C SER A 4 27.30 -15.85 -14.67
N GLN A 5 27.33 -14.67 -14.05
CA GLN A 5 26.21 -14.20 -13.25
C GLN A 5 25.12 -13.82 -14.25
N ASP A 6 24.08 -14.66 -14.31
CA ASP A 6 22.78 -14.28 -14.84
C ASP A 6 22.29 -13.15 -13.91
N ASP A 7 22.43 -11.91 -14.36
CA ASP A 7 21.71 -10.77 -13.78
C ASP A 7 20.23 -10.99 -14.12
N SER A 8 19.57 -11.82 -13.32
CA SER A 8 18.11 -11.85 -13.29
C SER A 8 17.67 -10.47 -12.81
N ASP A 9 17.32 -9.60 -13.75
CA ASP A 9 16.52 -8.43 -13.46
C ASP A 9 15.32 -8.89 -12.62
N ASP A 10 15.32 -8.59 -11.33
CA ASP A 10 14.23 -8.91 -10.41
C ASP A 10 12.95 -8.28 -10.98
N ILE A 11 12.12 -9.09 -11.66
CA ILE A 11 10.90 -8.61 -12.32
C ILE A 11 9.93 -8.14 -11.24
N ILE A 12 9.83 -6.82 -11.09
CA ILE A 12 8.87 -6.19 -10.19
C ILE A 12 7.47 -6.31 -10.78
N ILE A 13 6.55 -6.98 -10.08
CA ILE A 13 5.17 -7.17 -10.53
C ILE A 13 4.27 -6.11 -9.92
N LEU A 14 3.62 -5.31 -10.78
CA LEU A 14 2.64 -4.29 -10.38
C LEU A 14 1.21 -4.84 -10.39
N LYS A 15 0.58 -4.98 -9.21
CA LYS A 15 -0.83 -5.41 -9.08
C LYS A 15 -1.77 -4.25 -8.77
N SER A 16 -2.91 -4.17 -9.48
CA SER A 16 -4.01 -3.23 -9.22
C SER A 16 -5.37 -3.92 -9.24
N THR A 17 -6.34 -3.40 -8.49
CA THR A 17 -7.72 -3.91 -8.47
C THR A 17 -8.56 -3.25 -9.56
N SER A 18 -9.26 -4.03 -10.38
CA SER A 18 -10.07 -3.50 -11.50
C SER A 18 -11.27 -2.64 -11.07
N ALA A 19 -11.84 -2.88 -9.88
CA ALA A 19 -12.98 -2.12 -9.36
C ALA A 19 -12.54 -0.97 -8.43
N THR A 20 -13.15 0.20 -8.63
CA THR A 20 -12.90 1.37 -7.77
C THR A 20 -13.37 1.11 -6.33
N ARG A 21 -12.79 1.83 -5.37
CA ARG A 21 -13.18 1.70 -3.96
C ARG A 21 -14.68 1.91 -3.73
N LYS A 22 -15.28 2.90 -4.40
CA LYS A 22 -16.71 3.23 -4.27
C LYS A 22 -17.62 2.10 -4.75
N GLN A 23 -17.25 1.44 -5.86
CA GLN A 23 -18.00 0.30 -6.39
C GLN A 23 -17.96 -0.93 -5.49
N ARG A 24 -16.91 -1.05 -4.66
CA ARG A 24 -16.71 -2.18 -3.74
C ARG A 24 -17.36 -1.99 -2.37
N THR A 25 -17.71 -0.77 -1.98
CA THR A 25 -18.39 -0.51 -0.71
C THR A 25 -19.83 -0.99 -0.77
N VAL A 26 -20.24 -1.72 0.27
CA VAL A 26 -21.60 -2.28 0.44
C VAL A 26 -22.29 -1.49 1.56
N ASP A 27 -23.53 -1.06 1.36
CA ASP A 27 -24.32 -0.38 2.38
C ASP A 27 -25.34 -1.34 3.00
N PRO A 28 -25.15 -1.78 4.26
CA PRO A 28 -26.09 -2.69 4.90
C PRO A 28 -27.51 -2.14 5.08
N ASN A 29 -27.71 -0.82 4.95
CA ASN A 29 -29.02 -0.18 5.07
C ASN A 29 -29.78 -0.13 3.74
N ASP A 30 -29.11 -0.37 2.61
CA ASP A 30 -29.77 -0.52 1.32
C ASP A 30 -30.36 -1.94 1.21
N PRO A 31 -31.68 -2.09 0.95
CA PRO A 31 -32.32 -3.41 0.89
C PRO A 31 -31.68 -4.39 -0.11
N ALA A 32 -31.17 -3.88 -1.25
CA ALA A 32 -30.51 -4.73 -2.24
C ALA A 32 -29.20 -5.32 -1.69
N ASP A 33 -28.40 -4.48 -1.03
CA ASP A 33 -27.15 -4.88 -0.40
C ASP A 33 -27.36 -5.76 0.83
N ALA A 34 -28.36 -5.47 1.65
CA ALA A 34 -28.76 -6.32 2.76
C ALA A 34 -29.10 -7.74 2.30
N HIS A 35 -29.85 -7.88 1.20
CA HIS A 35 -30.16 -9.18 0.62
C HIS A 35 -28.90 -9.90 0.11
N LEU A 36 -27.99 -9.19 -0.55
CA LEU A 36 -26.71 -9.77 -0.99
C LEU A 36 -25.83 -10.21 0.18
N ILE A 37 -25.81 -9.46 1.28
CA ILE A 37 -25.10 -9.82 2.52
C ILE A 37 -25.66 -11.12 3.12
N LEU A 38 -26.98 -11.30 3.10
CA LEU A 38 -27.61 -12.53 3.61
C LEU A 38 -27.23 -13.76 2.78
N LEU A 39 -27.04 -13.59 1.48
CA LEU A 39 -26.60 -14.64 0.56
C LEU A 39 -25.08 -14.82 0.51
N ALA A 40 -24.31 -13.88 1.07
CA ALA A 40 -22.86 -13.89 1.00
C ALA A 40 -22.27 -15.06 1.81
N VAL A 41 -21.24 -15.69 1.25
CA VAL A 41 -20.47 -16.71 1.96
C VAL A 41 -19.67 -16.03 3.06
N LYS A 42 -20.03 -16.32 4.31
CA LYS A 42 -19.33 -15.83 5.49
C LYS A 42 -17.96 -16.49 5.62
N ALA A 43 -16.99 -15.74 6.10
CA ALA A 43 -15.69 -16.30 6.41
C ALA A 43 -15.76 -17.24 7.63
N SER A 44 -15.30 -18.48 7.43
CA SER A 44 -15.22 -19.54 8.45
C SER A 44 -14.53 -19.07 9.74
N SER A 45 -14.86 -19.71 10.86
CA SER A 45 -14.13 -19.62 12.13
C SER A 45 -12.68 -20.09 12.01
N ASP A 46 -12.33 -20.79 10.92
CA ASP A 46 -10.96 -21.21 10.62
C ASP A 46 -9.98 -20.04 10.51
N ILE A 47 -10.45 -18.85 10.13
CA ILE A 47 -9.62 -17.65 10.08
C ILE A 47 -9.46 -17.10 11.50
N TYR A 48 -10.56 -16.70 12.11
CA TYR A 48 -10.64 -16.34 13.53
C TYR A 48 -12.09 -16.51 13.98
N ASP A 49 -12.33 -16.71 15.26
CA ASP A 49 -13.70 -16.80 15.77
C ASP A 49 -14.33 -15.40 15.87
N SER A 50 -15.30 -15.10 15.01
CA SER A 50 -16.00 -13.80 15.02
C SER A 50 -17.22 -13.76 15.92
N ASP A 51 -17.67 -14.92 16.39
CA ASP A 51 -18.89 -15.08 17.18
C ASP A 51 -18.55 -15.28 18.67
N ALA A 52 -17.28 -15.59 18.98
CA ALA A 52 -16.72 -15.44 20.32
C ALA A 52 -16.75 -13.97 20.76
N GLU A 53 -17.10 -13.72 22.03
CA GLU A 53 -16.96 -12.41 22.67
C GLU A 53 -15.52 -11.89 22.49
N ASP A 54 -15.37 -10.59 22.22
CA ASP A 54 -14.06 -9.96 22.04
C ASP A 54 -13.14 -10.39 23.20
N LEU A 55 -12.02 -11.04 22.88
CA LEU A 55 -11.13 -11.53 23.92
C LEU A 55 -10.67 -10.35 24.78
N PRO A 56 -10.62 -10.50 26.12
CA PRO A 56 -10.21 -9.42 26.99
C PRO A 56 -8.77 -8.98 26.67
N GLY A 57 -8.52 -7.68 26.86
CA GLY A 57 -7.23 -7.05 26.65
C GLY A 57 -7.01 -6.45 25.26
N ASP A 58 -5.91 -5.71 25.12
CA ASP A 58 -5.55 -5.06 23.87
C ASP A 58 -4.96 -6.05 22.86
N CYS A 59 -5.10 -5.72 21.57
CA CYS A 59 -4.36 -6.40 20.53
C CYS A 59 -2.85 -6.33 20.80
N SER A 60 -2.11 -7.40 20.53
CA SER A 60 -0.66 -7.42 20.76
C SER A 60 0.07 -6.32 19.97
N LYS A 61 0.94 -5.56 20.65
CA LYS A 61 1.83 -4.57 20.01
C LYS A 61 2.80 -5.19 19.00
N GLN A 62 3.04 -6.50 19.08
CA GLN A 62 3.81 -7.24 18.07
C GLN A 62 3.03 -7.36 16.75
N LEU A 63 1.70 -7.39 16.81
CA LEU A 63 0.81 -7.48 15.65
C LEU A 63 0.45 -6.13 15.05
N THR A 64 0.61 -5.01 15.76
CA THR A 64 0.26 -3.68 15.22
C THR A 64 0.85 -2.57 16.08
N SER A 65 1.25 -1.46 15.45
CA SER A 65 1.70 -0.26 16.17
C SER A 65 0.55 0.55 16.77
N LYS A 66 -0.70 0.20 16.47
CA LYS A 66 -1.92 0.87 16.94
C LYS A 66 -2.93 -0.14 17.50
N PRO A 67 -2.59 -0.85 18.59
CA PRO A 67 -3.42 -1.92 19.14
C PRO A 67 -4.82 -1.46 19.53
N GLU A 68 -4.99 -0.19 19.87
CA GLU A 68 -6.26 0.41 20.29
C GLU A 68 -7.35 0.35 19.21
N LEU A 69 -6.97 0.26 17.93
CA LEU A 69 -7.88 0.22 16.78
C LEU A 69 -8.37 -1.20 16.44
N PHE A 70 -7.76 -2.23 17.01
CA PHE A 70 -7.96 -3.62 16.60
C PHE A 70 -8.43 -4.49 17.75
N ARG A 71 -9.14 -5.56 17.41
CA ARG A 71 -9.63 -6.53 18.38
C ARG A 71 -8.53 -7.52 18.74
N ASN A 72 -8.58 -8.02 19.97
CA ASN A 72 -7.87 -9.22 20.36
C ASN A 72 -8.75 -10.42 19.98
N VAL A 73 -8.20 -11.38 19.23
CA VAL A 73 -8.97 -12.49 18.67
C VAL A 73 -8.24 -13.81 18.81
N ARG A 74 -9.02 -14.90 18.94
CA ARG A 74 -8.50 -16.25 18.80
C ARG A 74 -8.45 -16.59 17.31
N TRP A 75 -7.23 -16.73 16.81
CA TRP A 75 -6.99 -17.19 15.44
C TRP A 75 -7.38 -18.67 15.30
N GLY A 76 -8.02 -19.01 14.19
CA GLY A 76 -8.37 -20.39 13.86
C GLY A 76 -7.22 -21.14 13.18
N PRO A 77 -7.43 -22.42 12.81
CA PRO A 77 -6.40 -23.29 12.24
C PRO A 77 -5.77 -22.77 10.95
N ALA A 78 -6.52 -22.08 10.09
CA ALA A 78 -5.98 -21.53 8.83
C ALA A 78 -4.88 -20.47 9.06
N ALA A 79 -4.80 -19.89 10.26
CA ALA A 79 -3.76 -18.94 10.63
C ALA A 79 -2.39 -19.61 10.92
N THR A 80 -2.34 -20.93 10.98
CA THR A 80 -1.12 -21.71 11.24
C THR A 80 -0.89 -22.84 10.24
N ASP A 81 -1.89 -23.18 9.44
CA ASP A 81 -1.81 -24.25 8.46
C ASP A 81 -0.92 -23.89 7.24
N MET A 82 0.16 -24.66 7.11
CA MET A 82 1.18 -24.56 6.05
C MET A 82 1.15 -25.76 5.08
N SER A 83 0.18 -26.66 5.24
CA SER A 83 0.14 -27.96 4.55
C SER A 83 -0.19 -27.83 3.06
N ASN A 84 -1.11 -26.93 2.69
CA ASN A 84 -1.51 -26.72 1.30
C ASN A 84 -0.57 -25.75 0.59
N GLU A 85 0.18 -26.20 -0.42
CA GLU A 85 1.09 -25.34 -1.20
C GLU A 85 0.37 -24.28 -2.04
N ALA A 86 -0.83 -24.58 -2.54
CA ALA A 86 -1.60 -23.67 -3.36
C ALA A 86 -1.99 -22.38 -2.62
N ASP A 87 -1.99 -22.42 -1.28
CA ASP A 87 -2.27 -21.27 -0.42
C ASP A 87 -1.10 -20.28 -0.33
N PHE A 88 0.11 -20.62 -0.81
CA PHE A 88 1.33 -19.83 -0.64
C PHE A 88 1.90 -19.34 -1.98
N PRO A 89 1.21 -18.44 -2.69
CA PRO A 89 1.71 -17.90 -3.95
C PRO A 89 2.99 -17.09 -3.72
N THR A 90 3.91 -17.13 -4.68
CA THR A 90 5.05 -16.21 -4.78
C THR A 90 4.61 -14.79 -5.14
N GLU A 91 3.45 -14.67 -5.81
CA GLU A 91 2.87 -13.40 -6.26
C GLU A 91 1.50 -13.13 -5.62
N PRO A 92 1.44 -12.86 -4.31
CA PRO A 92 0.16 -12.70 -3.62
C PRO A 92 -0.67 -11.55 -4.17
N GLU A 93 -1.97 -11.77 -4.28
CA GLU A 93 -2.93 -10.72 -4.63
C GLU A 93 -3.45 -10.05 -3.36
N PHE A 94 -3.59 -8.72 -3.42
CA PHE A 94 -4.19 -7.98 -2.32
C PHE A 94 -5.10 -6.86 -2.84
N SER A 95 -6.39 -7.01 -2.55
CA SER A 95 -7.37 -5.95 -2.72
C SER A 95 -7.54 -5.20 -1.39
N GLN A 96 -7.33 -3.88 -1.42
CA GLN A 96 -7.44 -3.05 -0.22
C GLN A 96 -8.81 -3.19 0.45
N PHE A 97 -8.83 -3.17 1.78
CA PHE A 97 -10.06 -3.10 2.56
C PHE A 97 -10.88 -1.87 2.22
N VAL A 98 -12.20 -2.04 2.20
CA VAL A 98 -13.20 -0.97 2.05
C VAL A 98 -14.03 -0.83 3.34
N PRO A 99 -14.68 0.32 3.58
CA PRO A 99 -15.55 0.50 4.74
C PRO A 99 -16.66 -0.55 4.78
N GLY A 100 -16.90 -1.10 5.97
CA GLY A 100 -17.84 -2.20 6.21
C GLY A 100 -17.13 -3.56 6.28
N ARG A 101 -17.83 -4.58 6.82
CA ARG A 101 -17.31 -5.96 6.88
C ARG A 101 -17.33 -6.64 5.50
N TRP A 102 -18.23 -6.18 4.64
CA TRP A 102 -18.52 -6.76 3.34
C TRP A 102 -17.91 -5.93 2.23
N GLU A 103 -17.47 -6.59 1.15
CA GLU A 103 -17.11 -5.91 -0.09
C GLU A 103 -17.84 -6.51 -1.28
N ARG A 104 -18.15 -5.68 -2.26
CA ARG A 104 -18.63 -6.13 -3.57
C ARG A 104 -17.46 -6.49 -4.47
N LEU A 105 -17.57 -7.64 -5.14
CA LEU A 105 -16.61 -8.11 -6.13
C LEU A 105 -16.98 -7.64 -7.55
N ALA A 106 -16.10 -7.83 -8.52
CA ALA A 106 -16.29 -7.31 -9.88
C ALA A 106 -17.49 -7.95 -10.59
N GLU A 107 -17.79 -9.21 -10.28
CA GLU A 107 -18.94 -9.97 -10.76
C GLU A 107 -20.25 -9.61 -10.05
N GLY A 108 -20.23 -8.66 -9.10
CA GLY A 108 -21.41 -8.15 -8.39
C GLY A 108 -21.77 -8.90 -7.10
N SER A 109 -21.11 -10.03 -6.83
CA SER A 109 -21.26 -10.78 -5.58
C SER A 109 -20.69 -10.02 -4.37
N VAL A 110 -21.03 -10.45 -3.16
CA VAL A 110 -20.53 -9.87 -1.90
C VAL A 110 -19.68 -10.90 -1.15
N ARG A 111 -18.55 -10.46 -0.61
CA ARG A 111 -17.59 -11.30 0.13
C ARG A 111 -17.24 -10.71 1.49
N ASP A 112 -17.06 -11.58 2.48
CA ASP A 112 -16.58 -11.20 3.82
C ASP A 112 -15.10 -10.78 3.74
N GLN A 113 -14.79 -9.55 4.14
CA GLN A 113 -13.41 -9.04 4.11
C GLN A 113 -12.51 -9.73 5.15
N LYS A 114 -13.06 -10.50 6.10
CA LYS A 114 -12.29 -11.34 7.03
C LYS A 114 -11.30 -12.28 6.34
N HIS A 115 -11.60 -12.75 5.11
CA HIS A 115 -10.68 -13.55 4.31
C HIS A 115 -9.33 -12.87 4.03
N LYS A 116 -9.27 -11.54 4.07
CA LYS A 116 -8.04 -10.77 3.78
C LYS A 116 -7.13 -10.59 4.99
N LEU A 117 -7.57 -10.98 6.19
CA LEU A 117 -6.82 -10.76 7.42
C LEU A 117 -5.63 -11.72 7.56
N LEU A 118 -5.72 -12.89 6.92
CA LEU A 118 -4.61 -13.81 6.76
C LEU A 118 -3.98 -13.62 5.40
N ILE A 119 -2.70 -13.27 5.38
CA ILE A 119 -1.93 -13.19 4.15
C ILE A 119 -0.94 -14.34 4.16
N LYS A 120 -1.15 -15.28 3.23
CA LYS A 120 -0.26 -16.41 2.99
C LYS A 120 0.54 -16.13 1.72
N MET A 121 1.84 -16.36 1.76
CA MET A 121 2.74 -16.13 0.62
C MET A 121 4.02 -16.95 0.73
N THR A 122 4.70 -17.16 -0.39
CA THR A 122 6.07 -17.65 -0.43
C THR A 122 7.01 -16.46 -0.56
N SER A 123 8.00 -16.34 0.32
CA SER A 123 8.98 -15.26 0.27
C SER A 123 9.94 -15.42 -0.91
N LYS A 124 10.65 -14.34 -1.26
CA LYS A 124 11.74 -14.37 -2.26
C LYS A 124 12.87 -15.34 -1.93
N ASP A 125 13.04 -15.70 -0.65
CA ASP A 125 13.99 -16.74 -0.20
C ASP A 125 13.36 -18.16 -0.21
N GLY A 126 12.17 -18.33 -0.78
CA GLY A 126 11.44 -19.61 -0.88
C GLY A 126 10.73 -20.08 0.39
N ARG A 127 10.56 -19.23 1.43
CA ARG A 127 9.93 -19.63 2.70
C ARG A 127 8.43 -19.37 2.70
N LYS A 128 7.62 -20.33 3.16
CA LYS A 128 6.19 -20.13 3.41
C LYS A 128 5.98 -19.23 4.63
N LEU A 129 5.16 -18.19 4.46
CA LEU A 129 4.85 -17.20 5.50
C LEU A 129 3.33 -17.05 5.65
N ILE A 130 2.86 -16.93 6.89
CA ILE A 130 1.49 -16.52 7.22
C ILE A 130 1.56 -15.27 8.09
N PHE A 131 1.00 -14.17 7.59
CA PHE A 131 0.82 -12.95 8.37
C PHE A 131 -0.60 -12.85 8.89
N LYS A 132 -0.71 -12.66 10.21
CA LYS A 132 -1.96 -12.44 10.93
C LYS A 132 -2.16 -10.94 11.09
N ASN A 133 -3.24 -10.40 10.53
CA ASN A 133 -3.59 -8.98 10.64
C ASN A 133 -4.89 -8.84 11.44
N PRO A 134 -4.84 -8.26 12.64
CA PRO A 134 -5.97 -8.28 13.56
C PRO A 134 -7.18 -7.51 12.98
N PRO A 135 -8.41 -8.00 13.18
CA PRO A 135 -9.60 -7.31 12.67
C PRO A 135 -9.79 -5.97 13.38
N PRO A 136 -10.34 -4.95 12.70
CA PRO A 136 -10.64 -3.69 13.34
C PRO A 136 -11.75 -3.85 14.38
N LYS A 137 -11.73 -3.02 15.43
CA LYS A 137 -12.86 -2.93 16.38
C LYS A 137 -14.14 -2.54 15.64
N ASP A 138 -14.03 -1.59 14.72
CA ASP A 138 -15.09 -1.15 13.83
C ASP A 138 -14.64 -1.27 12.36
N TRP A 139 -15.37 -2.05 11.58
CA TRP A 139 -15.11 -2.24 10.15
C TRP A 139 -15.40 -0.99 9.30
N THR A 140 -16.04 0.02 9.84
CA THR A 140 -16.27 1.32 9.18
C THR A 140 -15.18 2.34 9.52
N ASP A 141 -14.32 2.09 10.50
CA ASP A 141 -13.24 3.02 10.90
C ASP A 141 -12.16 3.13 9.83
N GLN A 142 -12.18 4.27 9.13
CA GLN A 142 -11.21 4.61 8.10
C GLN A 142 -9.76 4.54 8.58
N LYS A 143 -9.49 4.91 9.83
CA LYS A 143 -8.14 4.94 10.39
C LYS A 143 -7.62 3.52 10.56
N ALA A 144 -8.42 2.62 11.14
CA ALA A 144 -8.10 1.21 11.28
C ALA A 144 -7.86 0.55 9.91
N LEU A 145 -8.78 0.73 8.95
CA LEU A 145 -8.65 0.16 7.60
C LEU A 145 -7.42 0.68 6.85
N THR A 146 -7.12 1.99 6.96
CA THR A 146 -5.90 2.57 6.36
C THR A 146 -4.64 1.96 6.95
N CYS A 147 -4.64 1.71 8.27
CA CYS A 147 -3.53 1.04 8.93
C CYS A 147 -3.36 -0.42 8.48
N LEU A 148 -4.45 -1.18 8.33
CA LEU A 148 -4.41 -2.55 7.80
C LEU A 148 -3.88 -2.60 6.36
N ASN A 149 -4.43 -1.77 5.48
CA ASN A 149 -3.99 -1.68 4.09
C ASN A 149 -2.49 -1.38 3.98
N LYS A 150 -2.00 -0.40 4.75
CA LYS A 150 -0.57 -0.09 4.80
C LYS A 150 0.25 -1.26 5.30
N ARG A 151 -0.20 -1.94 6.37
CA ARG A 151 0.51 -3.06 6.97
C ARG A 151 0.65 -4.23 6.00
N ILE A 152 -0.43 -4.66 5.37
CA ILE A 152 -0.44 -5.78 4.43
C ILE A 152 0.42 -5.48 3.20
N SER A 153 0.26 -4.29 2.60
CA SER A 153 1.12 -3.90 1.47
C SER A 153 2.61 -3.90 1.85
N GLN A 154 2.97 -3.55 3.08
CA GLN A 154 4.36 -3.62 3.55
C GLN A 154 4.82 -5.05 3.84
N GLN A 155 3.95 -5.93 4.34
CA GLN A 155 4.27 -7.36 4.53
C GLN A 155 4.61 -7.99 3.18
N ILE A 156 3.77 -7.80 2.17
CA ILE A 156 3.98 -8.33 0.82
C ILE A 156 5.27 -7.74 0.22
N ARG A 157 5.42 -6.41 0.20
CA ARG A 157 6.60 -5.73 -0.38
C ARG A 157 7.93 -6.13 0.26
N ARG A 158 7.96 -6.44 1.56
CA ARG A 158 9.22 -6.78 2.27
C ARG A 158 9.65 -8.22 2.05
N ASN A 159 8.71 -9.10 1.68
CA ASN A 159 8.95 -10.53 1.59
C ASN A 159 8.87 -11.06 0.15
N THR A 160 8.33 -10.30 -0.79
CA THR A 160 8.16 -10.67 -2.21
C THR A 160 8.56 -9.50 -3.10
N ASP A 161 8.75 -9.75 -4.39
CA ASP A 161 9.04 -8.72 -5.40
C ASP A 161 7.78 -8.03 -5.94
N VAL A 162 6.60 -8.39 -5.40
CA VAL A 162 5.33 -7.76 -5.72
C VAL A 162 5.25 -6.36 -5.15
N ARG A 163 4.84 -5.41 -6.00
CA ARG A 163 4.54 -4.03 -5.61
C ARG A 163 3.12 -3.66 -6.04
N PHE A 164 2.46 -2.85 -5.22
CA PHE A 164 1.12 -2.33 -5.52
C PHE A 164 1.14 -0.90 -6.08
N ARG A 165 2.34 -0.33 -6.22
CA ARG A 165 2.59 1.01 -6.74
C ARG A 165 3.92 1.00 -7.45
N GLU A 166 3.98 1.73 -8.56
CA GLU A 166 5.22 2.04 -9.25
C GLU A 166 6.21 2.71 -8.30
N GLU A 167 7.49 2.39 -8.47
CA GLU A 167 8.55 3.07 -7.74
C GLU A 167 8.57 4.54 -8.15
N VAL A 168 8.49 5.43 -7.15
CA VAL A 168 8.60 6.85 -7.44
C VAL A 168 10.07 7.16 -7.64
N GLU A 169 10.43 7.39 -8.89
CA GLU A 169 11.76 7.84 -9.28
C GLU A 169 12.20 9.03 -8.40
N PRO A 170 13.33 8.97 -7.69
CA PRO A 170 13.75 10.03 -6.77
C PRO A 170 14.13 11.30 -7.51
N TYR A 171 13.91 12.47 -6.91
CA TYR A 171 14.36 13.75 -7.48
C TYR A 171 15.89 13.84 -7.47
N LEU A 172 16.46 14.20 -8.62
CA LEU A 172 17.89 14.45 -8.78
C LEU A 172 18.26 15.86 -8.31
N ARG A 173 19.57 16.09 -8.12
CA ARG A 173 20.09 17.37 -7.62
C ARG A 173 19.64 18.54 -8.50
N GLU A 174 19.74 18.41 -9.82
CA GLU A 174 19.34 19.45 -10.78
C GLU A 174 17.85 19.80 -10.68
N GLU A 175 16.98 18.79 -10.58
CA GLU A 175 15.55 18.99 -10.37
C GLU A 175 15.28 19.76 -9.07
N ARG A 176 16.02 19.46 -8.00
CA ARG A 176 15.87 20.16 -6.70
C ARG A 176 16.43 21.58 -6.70
N VAL A 177 17.52 21.83 -7.44
CA VAL A 177 18.04 23.19 -7.66
C VAL A 177 16.95 24.02 -8.34
N TRP A 178 16.37 23.49 -9.41
CA TRP A 178 15.29 24.16 -10.13
C TRP A 178 14.07 24.41 -9.23
N ILE A 179 13.65 23.40 -8.44
CA ILE A 179 12.56 23.56 -7.47
C ILE A 179 12.86 24.74 -6.54
N ASN A 180 14.05 24.77 -5.93
CA ASN A 180 14.44 25.82 -4.99
C ASN A 180 14.39 27.22 -5.62
N GLU A 181 14.86 27.36 -6.86
CA GLU A 181 14.87 28.63 -7.61
C GLU A 181 13.46 29.15 -7.95
N HIS A 182 12.51 28.25 -8.14
CA HIS A 182 11.13 28.59 -8.57
C HIS A 182 10.15 28.66 -7.39
N LEU A 183 10.65 28.58 -6.15
CA LEU A 183 9.87 28.78 -4.93
C LEU A 183 10.08 30.19 -4.37
N VAL A 184 8.99 30.83 -3.97
CA VAL A 184 8.96 32.07 -3.21
C VAL A 184 8.55 31.76 -1.78
N SER A 185 9.46 31.95 -0.83
CA SER A 185 9.24 31.60 0.59
C SER A 185 8.77 30.15 0.79
N GLY A 186 9.31 29.22 0.01
CA GLY A 186 8.97 27.79 0.08
C GLY A 186 7.65 27.40 -0.58
N LYS A 187 7.03 28.28 -1.38
CA LYS A 187 5.80 28.00 -2.15
C LYS A 187 5.94 28.40 -3.61
N PRO A 188 5.24 27.76 -4.55
CA PRO A 188 5.28 28.17 -5.97
C PRO A 188 4.75 29.60 -6.16
N GLY A 189 5.55 30.48 -6.76
CA GLY A 189 5.19 31.90 -6.95
C GLY A 189 3.98 32.10 -7.87
N ASN A 190 3.88 31.33 -8.95
CA ASN A 190 2.80 31.40 -9.95
C ASN A 190 1.70 30.34 -9.74
N GLY A 191 1.63 29.78 -8.53
CA GLY A 191 0.72 28.69 -8.19
C GLY A 191 1.12 27.33 -8.77
N TRP A 192 0.46 26.28 -8.28
CA TRP A 192 0.85 24.90 -8.54
C TRP A 192 0.71 24.46 -10.00
N LYS A 193 -0.31 24.94 -10.72
CA LYS A 193 -0.56 24.52 -12.11
C LYS A 193 0.58 24.95 -13.03
N ALA A 194 1.02 26.21 -12.93
CA ALA A 194 2.14 26.75 -13.70
C ALA A 194 3.45 26.05 -13.31
N PHE A 195 3.71 25.93 -12.01
CA PHE A 195 4.93 25.29 -11.49
C PHE A 195 5.10 23.84 -11.98
N VAL A 196 4.02 23.04 -11.95
CA VAL A 196 4.05 21.65 -12.45
C VAL A 196 4.30 21.61 -13.96
N ALA A 197 3.68 22.50 -14.72
CA ALA A 197 3.88 22.57 -16.17
C ALA A 197 5.32 22.97 -16.52
N GLU A 198 5.83 24.02 -15.89
CA GLU A 198 7.20 24.52 -16.08
C GLU A 198 8.25 23.46 -15.67
N PHE A 199 8.05 22.78 -14.54
CA PHE A 199 8.92 21.68 -14.11
C PHE A 199 8.97 20.56 -15.17
N ASN A 200 7.80 20.15 -15.67
CA ASN A 200 7.73 19.08 -16.66
C ASN A 200 8.33 19.48 -18.01
N VAL A 201 8.17 20.75 -18.44
CA VAL A 201 8.88 21.28 -19.62
C VAL A 201 10.40 21.24 -19.40
N ALA A 202 10.86 21.54 -18.19
CA ALA A 202 12.27 21.55 -17.86
C ALA A 202 12.90 20.15 -17.83
N PHE A 203 12.19 19.10 -17.39
CA PHE A 203 12.81 17.80 -17.09
C PHE A 203 12.18 16.58 -17.75
N ALA A 204 10.86 16.55 -17.97
CA ALA A 204 10.20 15.32 -18.39
C ALA A 204 10.73 14.82 -19.75
N GLY A 205 11.02 13.51 -19.83
CA GLY A 205 11.59 12.86 -21.01
C GLY A 205 13.09 13.11 -21.22
N LYS A 206 13.73 13.98 -20.43
CA LYS A 206 15.19 14.21 -20.52
C LYS A 206 15.95 13.16 -19.72
N VAL A 207 17.17 12.83 -20.15
CA VAL A 207 18.10 12.00 -19.37
C VAL A 207 19.11 12.94 -18.73
N LEU A 208 19.07 13.05 -17.40
CA LEU A 208 19.99 13.90 -16.63
C LEU A 208 21.20 13.09 -16.18
N GLU A 209 22.27 13.78 -15.78
CA GLU A 209 23.44 13.12 -15.21
C GLU A 209 23.07 12.35 -13.93
N GLY A 210 23.43 11.06 -13.88
CA GLY A 210 23.06 10.16 -12.79
C GLY A 210 21.64 9.58 -12.86
N ALA A 211 20.90 9.82 -13.94
CA ALA A 211 19.61 9.17 -14.19
C ALA A 211 19.79 7.82 -14.91
N ALA A 212 19.16 6.75 -14.40
CA ALA A 212 19.14 5.45 -15.08
C ALA A 212 18.18 5.42 -16.29
N ALA A 213 17.18 6.31 -16.30
CA ALA A 213 16.14 6.39 -17.32
C ALA A 213 15.69 7.85 -17.55
N PRO A 214 14.98 8.16 -18.66
CA PRO A 214 14.36 9.46 -18.88
C PRO A 214 13.49 9.88 -17.70
N ARG A 215 13.55 11.16 -17.31
CA ARG A 215 12.80 11.66 -16.16
C ARG A 215 11.29 11.56 -16.41
N PRO A 216 10.51 11.08 -15.44
CA PRO A 216 9.06 10.95 -15.61
C PRO A 216 8.36 12.31 -15.51
N LEU A 217 7.14 12.37 -16.03
CA LEU A 217 6.23 13.47 -15.72
C LEU A 217 5.92 13.49 -14.22
N ARG A 218 6.10 14.65 -13.59
CA ARG A 218 5.74 14.88 -12.19
C ARG A 218 4.34 15.45 -12.09
N THR A 219 3.59 14.93 -11.11
CA THR A 219 2.26 15.44 -10.77
C THR A 219 2.35 16.48 -9.67
N HIS A 220 1.29 17.28 -9.51
CA HIS A 220 1.11 18.18 -8.37
C HIS A 220 1.40 17.47 -7.04
N SER A 221 0.80 16.30 -6.80
CA SER A 221 1.03 15.56 -5.55
C SER A 221 2.48 15.12 -5.35
N SER A 222 3.22 14.81 -6.42
CA SER A 222 4.63 14.42 -6.31
C SER A 222 5.49 15.60 -5.87
N LEU A 223 5.33 16.75 -6.51
CA LEU A 223 6.10 17.96 -6.21
C LEU A 223 5.72 18.54 -4.84
N THR A 224 4.43 18.53 -4.47
CA THR A 224 4.00 18.93 -3.12
C THR A 224 4.67 18.10 -2.04
N LYS A 225 4.75 16.77 -2.20
CA LYS A 225 5.41 15.91 -1.21
C LYS A 225 6.91 16.17 -1.09
N GLU A 226 7.59 16.45 -2.20
CA GLU A 226 9.01 16.81 -2.19
C GLU A 226 9.23 18.13 -1.44
N ILE A 227 8.40 19.13 -1.74
CA ILE A 227 8.47 20.45 -1.10
C ILE A 227 8.07 20.39 0.36
N GLU A 228 7.04 19.63 0.74
CA GLU A 228 6.67 19.46 2.16
C GLU A 228 7.75 18.73 2.96
N ARG A 229 8.40 17.73 2.34
CA ARG A 229 9.44 16.92 2.98
C ARG A 229 10.68 17.74 3.33
N PHE A 230 11.08 18.66 2.45
CA PHE A 230 12.31 19.42 2.59
C PHE A 230 12.11 20.93 2.78
N GLY A 231 10.86 21.38 2.75
CA GLY A 231 10.50 22.79 2.67
C GLY A 231 11.01 23.61 3.84
N LYS A 232 10.70 23.18 5.06
CA LYS A 232 11.08 23.90 6.29
C LYS A 232 12.59 23.91 6.54
N ASP A 233 13.25 22.80 6.20
CA ASP A 233 14.64 22.59 6.58
C ASP A 233 15.63 23.09 5.53
N PHE A 234 15.22 23.08 4.25
CA PHE A 234 16.06 23.41 3.10
C PHE A 234 15.47 24.52 2.23
N TYR A 235 14.37 24.27 1.52
CA TYR A 235 13.89 25.19 0.47
C TYR A 235 13.48 26.57 1.00
N SER A 236 12.88 26.66 2.18
CA SER A 236 12.53 27.95 2.80
C SER A 236 13.75 28.79 3.19
N LYS A 237 14.94 28.18 3.21
CA LYS A 237 16.23 28.81 3.48
C LYS A 237 17.07 28.99 2.20
N GLY A 238 16.49 28.70 1.03
CA GLY A 238 17.21 28.71 -0.25
C GLY A 238 18.24 27.59 -0.40
N LEU A 239 18.17 26.53 0.41
CA LEU A 239 19.10 25.40 0.36
C LEU A 239 18.53 24.23 -0.45
N VAL A 240 19.42 23.46 -1.06
CA VAL A 240 19.07 22.28 -1.86
C VAL A 240 19.34 20.99 -1.05
N PRO A 241 18.35 20.10 -0.86
CA PRO A 241 18.54 18.85 -0.15
C PRO A 241 19.52 17.91 -0.86
N VAL A 242 20.57 17.49 -0.14
CA VAL A 242 21.45 16.41 -0.56
C VAL A 242 20.89 15.09 -0.02
N THR A 243 20.15 14.35 -0.83
CA THR A 243 19.88 12.95 -0.51
C THR A 243 21.11 12.14 -0.88
N LYS A 244 21.58 11.27 0.02
CA LYS A 244 22.52 10.21 -0.36
C LYS A 244 21.89 9.45 -1.53
N GLY A 245 22.40 9.65 -2.74
CA GLY A 245 21.96 8.93 -3.92
C GLY A 245 22.18 7.45 -3.71
N ALA A 246 21.27 6.64 -4.26
CA ALA A 246 21.47 5.21 -4.40
C ALA A 246 22.85 4.97 -5.01
N LYS A 247 23.66 4.13 -4.35
CA LYS A 247 24.77 3.45 -5.01
C LYS A 247 24.20 2.41 -5.95
#